data_AF-A0A5C7IIG9-F1
#
_entry.id   AF-A0A5C7IIG9-F1
#
_cell.length_a   1.000
_cell.length_b   1.000
_cell.length_c   1.000
_cell.angle_alpha   90.00
_cell.angle_beta   90.00
_cell.angle_gamma   90.00
#
_symmetry.space_group_name_H-M   'P 1'
#
loop_
_entity.id
_entity.type
_entity.pdbx_description
1 polymer ?
#
loop_
_entity_poly.entity_id
_entity_poly.type
_entity_poly.pdbx_seq_one_letter_code
_entity_poly.pdbx_strand_id
1 'polypeptide(L)'
;MQLQCSVIREISLGVGGFRFLCLFVLLCVSFFSRTSSEGSVEKEKTLALIKPDGVSGNYTDGIRRMIFESGFSILRETIVQLDEDKAANFYAEHSSRTFFSSLI
;
A
#
# COMPACT_ATOMS: atom_id res chain seq x y z
N MET A 1 14.74 19.01 7.68
CA MET A 1 14.04 18.02 8.54
C MET A 1 14.64 16.64 8.28
N GLN A 2 14.81 15.75 9.27
CA GLN A 2 15.41 14.42 9.03
C GLN A 2 14.47 13.59 8.15
N LEU A 3 14.84 13.39 6.90
CA LEU A 3 14.07 12.78 5.82
C LEU A 3 14.01 11.24 5.92
N GLN A 4 13.74 10.67 7.11
CA GLN A 4 13.46 9.24 7.26
C GLN A 4 12.05 8.94 6.78
N CYS A 5 11.91 8.45 5.54
CA CYS A 5 10.65 7.92 5.05
C CYS A 5 10.70 6.39 5.07
N SER A 6 9.76 5.76 5.77
CA SER A 6 9.50 4.33 5.55
C SER A 6 8.64 4.22 4.31
N VAL A 7 9.25 3.76 3.21
CA VAL A 7 8.60 3.59 1.92
C VAL A 7 8.03 2.19 1.87
N ILE A 8 6.72 2.08 2.00
CA ILE A 8 5.96 0.87 1.75
C ILE A 8 5.70 0.89 0.24
N ARG A 9 6.60 0.23 -0.50
CA ARG A 9 6.71 0.39 -1.95
C ARG A 9 5.59 -0.25 -2.74
N GLU A 10 4.85 -1.18 -2.15
CA GLU A 10 3.81 -1.87 -2.87
C GLU A 10 2.76 -2.38 -1.89
N ILE A 11 1.55 -1.85 -1.99
CA ILE A 11 0.39 -2.35 -1.28
C ILE A 11 -0.60 -2.96 -2.29
N SER A 12 -1.04 -4.19 -2.04
CA SER A 12 -2.00 -4.91 -2.89
C SER A 12 -3.28 -5.26 -2.12
N LEU A 13 -4.46 -4.96 -2.68
CA LEU A 13 -5.75 -5.30 -2.08
C LEU A 13 -5.98 -6.82 -2.19
N GLY A 14 -5.87 -7.51 -1.05
CA GLY A 14 -6.13 -8.94 -0.94
C GLY A 14 -7.61 -9.18 -0.69
N VAL A 15 -8.40 -9.34 -1.75
CA VAL A 15 -9.78 -9.84 -1.61
C VAL A 15 -9.69 -11.33 -1.25
N GLY A 16 -9.53 -11.61 0.04
CA GLY A 16 -9.48 -12.96 0.60
C GLY A 16 -10.83 -13.64 0.44
N GLY A 17 -10.93 -14.52 -0.55
CA GLY A 17 -12.12 -15.32 -0.82
C GLY A 17 -12.53 -16.15 0.39
N PHE A 18 -13.80 -16.00 0.79
CA PHE A 18 -14.54 -16.81 1.75
C PHE A 18 -14.61 -18.27 1.25
N ARG A 19 -13.52 -19.03 1.34
CA ARG A 19 -13.44 -20.44 0.90
C ARG A 19 -13.53 -21.43 2.06
N PHE A 20 -14.37 -21.17 3.07
CA PHE A 20 -14.58 -22.19 4.12
C PHE A 20 -16.02 -22.34 4.65
N LEU A 21 -16.99 -21.55 4.19
CA LEU A 21 -18.40 -21.74 4.59
C LEU A 21 -19.24 -22.55 3.59
N CYS A 22 -18.63 -23.10 2.54
CA CYS A 22 -19.35 -23.80 1.47
C CYS A 22 -19.16 -25.32 1.48
N LEU A 23 -18.84 -25.93 2.63
CA LEU A 23 -18.98 -27.38 2.77
C LEU A 23 -20.47 -27.82 2.79
N PHE A 24 -21.39 -26.85 2.86
CA PHE A 24 -22.84 -27.07 2.85
C PHE A 24 -23.49 -27.01 1.45
N VAL A 25 -22.78 -26.61 0.38
CA VAL A 25 -23.35 -26.43 -0.98
C VAL A 25 -22.83 -27.50 -1.96
N LEU A 26 -22.60 -28.71 -1.45
CA LEU A 26 -22.38 -29.91 -2.27
C LEU A 26 -23.59 -30.30 -3.16
N LEU A 27 -24.65 -29.48 -3.21
CA LEU A 27 -25.95 -29.83 -3.80
C LEU A 27 -26.42 -28.98 -4.99
N CYS A 28 -25.76 -27.88 -5.37
CA CYS A 28 -26.11 -27.14 -6.60
C CYS A 28 -25.19 -27.51 -7.76
N VAL A 29 -25.26 -28.77 -8.17
CA VAL A 29 -24.83 -29.24 -9.48
C VAL A 29 -25.57 -28.41 -10.55
N SER A 30 -24.88 -27.89 -11.59
CA SER A 30 -25.36 -27.51 -12.95
C SER A 30 -25.24 -26.05 -13.42
N PHE A 31 -25.25 -25.02 -12.57
CA PHE A 31 -25.45 -23.65 -13.08
C PHE A 31 -24.12 -22.93 -13.35
N PHE A 32 -24.03 -22.49 -14.60
CA PHE A 32 -23.36 -21.26 -14.97
C PHE A 32 -21.84 -21.29 -15.00
N SER A 33 -21.35 -21.61 -16.20
CA SER A 33 -20.37 -20.76 -16.88
C SER A 33 -19.02 -20.72 -16.16
N ARG A 34 -18.05 -21.55 -16.54
CA ARG A 34 -17.24 -21.27 -17.73
C ARG A 34 -17.26 -19.79 -18.16
N THR A 35 -16.89 -18.88 -17.27
CA THR A 35 -16.08 -17.71 -17.65
C THR A 35 -15.22 -17.34 -16.44
N SER A 36 -14.03 -17.89 -16.35
CA SER A 36 -12.94 -17.08 -15.81
C SER A 36 -12.02 -16.90 -16.99
N SER A 37 -12.33 -15.85 -17.76
CA SER A 37 -11.31 -15.18 -18.56
C SER A 37 -10.14 -14.99 -17.60
N GLU A 38 -9.05 -15.73 -17.81
CA GLU A 38 -7.77 -15.50 -17.17
C GLU A 38 -7.21 -14.19 -17.76
N GLY A 39 -7.95 -13.10 -17.57
CA GLY A 39 -7.37 -11.79 -17.59
C GLY A 39 -6.50 -11.76 -16.36
N SER A 40 -5.20 -11.57 -16.55
CA SER A 40 -4.31 -11.13 -15.49
C SER A 40 -4.95 -9.88 -14.87
N VAL A 41 -5.74 -10.06 -13.81
CA VAL A 41 -6.14 -8.97 -12.93
C VAL A 41 -4.85 -8.59 -12.23
N GLU A 42 -4.04 -7.78 -12.93
CA GLU A 42 -2.89 -7.10 -12.37
C GLU A 42 -3.42 -6.38 -11.13
N LYS A 43 -3.00 -6.85 -9.96
CA LYS A 43 -3.46 -6.27 -8.71
C LYS A 43 -2.96 -4.84 -8.68
N GLU A 44 -3.86 -3.91 -8.41
CA GLU A 44 -3.49 -2.50 -8.24
C GLU A 44 -2.41 -2.39 -7.16
N LYS A 45 -1.40 -1.57 -7.46
CA LYS A 45 -0.27 -1.30 -6.58
C LYS A 45 -0.24 0.17 -6.27
N THR A 46 -0.06 0.50 -5.01
CA THR A 46 0.14 1.87 -4.55
C THR A 46 1.40 1.99 -3.69
N LEU A 47 1.95 3.20 -3.66
CA LEU A 47 3.09 3.60 -2.85
C LEU A 47 2.58 4.30 -1.59
N ALA A 48 2.94 3.81 -0.41
CA ALA A 48 2.67 4.50 0.84
C ALA A 48 3.97 4.95 1.51
N LEU A 49 3.94 6.14 2.12
CA LEU A 49 5.06 6.77 2.78
C LEU A 49 4.69 7.10 4.22
N ILE A 50 5.53 6.68 5.16
CA ILE A 50 5.46 7.13 6.56
C ILE A 50 6.39 8.32 6.70
N LYS A 51 5.83 9.46 7.12
CA LYS A 51 6.58 10.69 7.39
C LYS A 51 7.57 10.51 8.57
N PRO A 52 8.62 11.33 8.69
CA PRO A 52 9.67 11.13 9.69
C PRO A 52 9.21 11.28 11.14
N ASP A 53 8.19 12.08 11.41
CA ASP A 53 7.49 12.15 12.70
C ASP A 53 6.81 10.82 13.06
N GLY A 54 6.25 10.13 12.07
CA GLY A 54 5.69 8.78 12.23
C GLY A 54 6.75 7.73 12.60
N VAL A 55 7.92 7.81 11.97
CA VAL A 55 9.05 6.89 12.21
C VAL A 55 9.70 7.16 13.58
N SER A 56 10.04 8.43 13.86
CA SER A 56 10.66 8.83 15.13
C SER A 56 9.73 8.68 16.34
N GLY A 57 8.41 8.79 16.13
CA GLY A 57 7.39 8.54 17.15
C GLY A 57 7.06 7.06 17.37
N ASN A 58 7.77 6.12 16.73
CA ASN A 58 7.57 4.67 16.86
C ASN A 58 6.14 4.21 16.46
N TYR A 59 5.49 4.92 15.54
CA TYR A 59 4.13 4.59 15.06
C TYR A 59 4.11 3.59 13.90
N THR A 60 5.28 3.24 13.36
CA THR A 60 5.47 2.36 12.19
C THR A 60 4.67 1.06 12.31
N ASP A 61 4.74 0.38 13.45
CA ASP A 61 4.07 -0.91 13.64
C ASP A 61 2.54 -0.78 13.71
N GLY A 62 2.03 0.30 14.31
CA GLY A 62 0.60 0.60 14.35
C GLY A 62 0.04 0.88 12.97
N ILE A 63 0.78 1.68 12.17
CA ILE A 63 0.43 1.97 10.78
C ILE A 63 0.44 0.69 9.94
N ARG A 64 1.46 -0.15 10.10
CA ARG A 64 1.56 -1.44 9.40
C ARG A 64 0.36 -2.34 9.69
N ARG A 65 -0.04 -2.42 10.97
CA ARG A 65 -1.22 -3.18 11.38
C ARG A 65 -2.50 -2.67 10.74
N MET A 66 -2.72 -1.35 10.76
CA MET A 66 -3.89 -0.72 10.14
C MET A 66 -3.98 -1.01 8.64
N ILE A 67 -2.83 -1.02 7.94
CA ILE A 67 -2.77 -1.41 6.52
C ILE A 67 -3.26 -2.86 6.36
N PHE A 68 -2.71 -3.80 7.12
CA PHE A 68 -3.15 -5.21 7.03
C PHE A 68 -4.63 -5.41 7.36
N GLU A 69 -5.12 -4.76 8.42
CA GLU A 69 -6.54 -4.82 8.83
C GLU A 69 -7.49 -4.25 7.77
N SER A 70 -7.01 -3.30 6.96
CA SER A 70 -7.75 -2.72 5.84
C SER A 70 -7.80 -3.63 4.60
N GLY A 71 -7.25 -4.85 4.68
CA GLY A 71 -7.24 -5.82 3.56
C GLY A 71 -6.11 -5.60 2.55
N PHE A 72 -5.14 -4.77 2.90
CA PHE A 72 -3.99 -4.45 2.09
C PHE A 72 -2.78 -5.33 2.45
N SER A 73 -1.99 -5.70 1.45
CA SER A 73 -0.78 -6.53 1.61
C SER A 73 0.45 -5.73 1.23
N ILE A 74 1.45 -5.67 2.11
CA ILE A 74 2.74 -5.00 1.85
C ILE A 74 3.67 -5.97 1.13
N LEU A 75 4.08 -5.67 -0.11
CA LEU A 75 5.02 -6.51 -0.88
C LEU A 75 6.48 -6.15 -0.59
N ARG A 76 6.77 -4.87 -0.35
CA ARG A 76 8.11 -4.37 -0.05
C ARG A 76 8.07 -3.17 0.87
N GLU A 77 8.94 -3.14 1.86
CA GLU A 77 9.16 -2.01 2.76
C GLU A 77 10.66 -1.66 2.77
N THR A 78 11.00 -0.37 2.76
CA THR A 78 12.38 0.10 2.91
C THR A 78 12.41 1.42 3.67
N ILE A 79 13.34 1.55 4.61
CA ILE A 79 13.61 2.82 5.28
C ILE A 79 14.75 3.49 4.51
N VAL A 80 14.48 4.67 3.98
CA VAL A 80 15.48 5.48 3.28
C VAL A 80 15.52 6.87 3.87
N GLN A 81 16.74 7.41 3.98
CA GLN A 81 16.92 8.85 4.13
C GLN A 81 16.99 9.47 2.74
N LEU A 82 16.06 10.38 2.46
CA LEU A 82 16.15 11.20 1.25
C LEU A 82 17.11 12.36 1.52
N ASP A 83 17.89 12.72 0.52
CA ASP A 83 18.63 13.99 0.52
C ASP A 83 17.69 15.10 0.02
N GLU A 84 18.02 16.37 0.26
CA GLU A 84 17.19 17.51 -0.13
C GLU A 84 16.84 17.49 -1.63
N ASP A 85 17.83 17.21 -2.50
CA ASP A 85 17.61 17.08 -3.94
C ASP A 85 16.63 15.95 -4.30
N LYS A 86 16.70 14.82 -3.58
CA LYS A 86 15.81 13.67 -3.83
C LYS A 86 14.40 13.97 -3.32
N ALA A 87 14.27 14.65 -2.19
CA ALA A 87 12.99 15.10 -1.65
C ALA A 87 12.34 16.15 -2.56
N ALA A 88 13.11 17.10 -3.06
CA ALA A 88 12.65 18.12 -4.00
C ALA A 88 12.16 17.51 -5.32
N ASN A 89 12.88 16.51 -5.86
CA ASN A 89 12.44 15.76 -7.03
C ASN A 89 11.16 14.95 -6.76
N PHE A 90 11.03 14.35 -5.57
CA PHE A 90 9.84 13.59 -5.20
C PHE A 90 8.60 14.49 -5.06
N TYR A 91 8.76 15.68 -4.49
CA TYR A 91 7.69 16.66 -4.34
C TYR A 91 7.64 17.70 -5.48
N ALA A 92 8.32 17.47 -6.60
CA ALA A 92 8.51 18.47 -7.67
C ALA A 92 7.17 19.03 -8.22
N GLU A 93 6.11 18.22 -8.20
CA GLU A 93 4.75 18.64 -8.57
C GLU A 93 4.22 19.79 -7.69
N HIS A 94 4.70 19.89 -6.45
CA HIS A 94 4.38 20.94 -5.50
C HIS A 94 5.40 22.08 -5.46
N SER A 95 6.38 22.12 -6.37
CA SER A 95 7.43 23.15 -6.41
C SER A 95 6.90 24.59 -6.49
N SER A 96 5.74 24.78 -7.11
CA SER A 96 5.08 26.09 -7.23
C SER A 96 4.34 26.53 -5.96
N ARG A 97 4.26 25.68 -4.93
CA ARG A 97 3.55 25.98 -3.69
C ARG A 97 4.44 26.74 -2.72
N THR A 98 3.86 27.71 -2.02
CA THR A 98 4.57 28.55 -1.04
C THR A 98 5.14 27.77 0.14
N PHE A 99 4.62 26.58 0.45
CA PHE A 99 5.12 25.70 1.51
C PHE A 99 6.22 24.72 1.05
N PHE A 100 6.61 24.73 -0.22
CA PHE A 100 7.56 23.75 -0.78
C PHE A 100 8.91 23.81 -0.07
N SER A 101 9.47 25.00 0.13
CA SER A 101 10.74 25.20 0.85
C SER A 101 10.70 24.77 2.32
N SER A 102 9.52 24.71 2.93
CA SER A 102 9.34 24.20 4.30
C SER A 102 9.01 22.71 4.36
N LEU A 103 8.73 22.08 3.22
CA LEU A 103 8.38 20.66 3.09
C LEU A 103 9.61 19.78 2.87
N ILE A 104 10.65 20.32 2.23
CA ILE A 104 11.93 19.65 1.93
C ILE A 104 12.94 19.75 3.07
#